data_AF-A0A9Q8UR29-F1
#
_entry.id   AF-A0A9Q8UR29-F1
#
_cell.length_a   1.000
_cell.length_b   1.000
_cell.length_c   1.000
_cell.angle_alpha   90.00
_cell.angle_beta   90.00
_cell.angle_gamma   90.00
#
_symmetry.space_group_name_H-M   'P 1'
#
loop_
_entity.id
_entity.type
_entity.pdbx_description
1 polymer ?
#
loop_
_entity_poly.entity_id
_entity_poly.type
_entity_poly.pdbx_seq_one_letter_code
_entity_poly.pdbx_strand_id
1 'polypeptide(L)'
;MGLRLRHPVGLLRACRRNTSSSSRSFATAIQDGLQVKPIAGSLGAQITGIDLRSITEKQTREVREAWLKHKVIFLRRHELDPGQYLNFARTIGKPSPYPMVPGIEGYPDITHVLKREHETTNFGGIWHSDTV
;
A
#
# COMPACT_ATOMS: atom_id res chain seq x y z
N MET A 1 53.99 16.64 -43.33
CA MET A 1 52.59 16.43 -43.76
C MET A 1 51.86 15.79 -42.58
N GLY A 2 50.89 16.50 -41.97
CA GLY A 2 50.12 16.01 -40.82
C GLY A 2 49.89 17.08 -39.73
N LEU A 3 48.99 18.02 -40.00
CA LEU A 3 48.51 19.01 -39.01
C LEU A 3 47.80 18.29 -37.84
N ARG A 4 48.21 18.57 -36.60
CA ARG A 4 47.43 18.23 -35.40
C ARG A 4 46.31 19.26 -35.23
N LEU A 5 45.08 18.85 -35.52
CA LEU A 5 43.86 19.62 -35.26
C LEU A 5 43.60 19.70 -33.74
N ARG A 6 43.68 20.92 -33.20
CA ARG A 6 43.18 21.24 -31.85
C ARG A 6 41.66 21.14 -31.87
N HIS A 7 41.10 20.26 -31.05
CA HIS A 7 39.66 20.21 -30.79
C HIS A 7 39.29 21.32 -29.79
N PRO A 8 38.25 22.12 -30.01
CA PRO A 8 37.76 23.04 -29.00
C PRO A 8 37.01 22.23 -27.93
N VAL A 9 37.42 22.41 -26.67
CA VAL A 9 36.72 21.85 -25.52
C VAL A 9 35.36 22.54 -25.44
N GLY A 10 34.30 21.78 -25.73
CA GLY A 10 32.93 22.24 -25.69
C GLY A 10 32.56 22.79 -24.31
N LEU A 11 31.90 23.93 -24.32
CA LEU A 11 31.33 24.61 -23.16
C LEU A 11 30.39 23.63 -22.43
N LEU A 12 30.81 23.13 -21.27
CA LEU A 12 29.96 22.36 -20.36
C LEU A 12 28.79 23.26 -19.94
N ARG A 13 27.63 23.02 -20.56
CA ARG A 13 26.37 23.65 -20.18
C ARG A 13 26.05 23.18 -18.76
N ALA A 14 26.25 24.06 -17.78
CA ALA A 14 25.89 23.81 -16.40
C ALA A 14 24.42 23.41 -16.35
N CYS A 15 24.16 22.13 -16.06
CA CYS A 15 22.83 21.64 -15.76
C CYS A 15 22.42 22.33 -14.46
N ARG A 16 21.57 23.37 -14.56
CA ARG A 16 20.97 24.00 -13.38
C ARG A 16 20.20 22.90 -12.66
N ARG A 17 20.75 22.44 -11.53
CA ARG A 17 20.01 21.67 -10.54
C ARG A 17 18.91 22.58 -10.03
N ASN A 18 17.71 22.42 -10.58
CA ASN A 18 16.52 23.07 -10.08
C ASN A 18 16.13 22.36 -8.78
N THR A 19 16.76 22.74 -7.67
CA THR A 19 16.39 22.30 -6.32
C THR A 19 15.16 23.09 -5.88
N SER A 20 14.03 22.92 -6.58
CA SER A 20 12.73 23.24 -6.00
C SER A 20 12.24 21.97 -5.32
N SER A 21 12.48 21.86 -4.01
CA SER A 21 11.76 20.94 -3.14
C SER A 21 10.30 21.39 -3.14
N SER A 22 9.54 21.01 -4.15
CA SER A 22 8.09 21.14 -4.13
C SER A 22 7.59 20.04 -3.21
N SER A 23 7.14 20.42 -2.01
CA SER A 23 6.29 19.53 -1.23
C SER A 23 5.07 19.23 -2.09
N ARG A 24 5.05 18.07 -2.74
CA ARG A 24 3.84 17.61 -3.44
C ARG A 24 2.82 17.34 -2.35
N SER A 25 1.94 18.30 -2.13
CA SER A 25 0.76 18.09 -1.29
C SER A 25 -0.08 17.03 -1.97
N PHE A 26 -0.21 15.88 -1.32
CA PHE A 26 -1.10 14.81 -1.75
C PHE A 26 -2.53 15.24 -1.45
N ALA A 27 -3.23 15.72 -2.48
CA ALA A 27 -4.61 16.15 -2.35
C ALA A 27 -5.49 15.01 -1.80
N THR A 28 -6.31 15.32 -0.80
CA THR A 28 -7.28 14.39 -0.23
C THR A 28 -8.51 14.39 -1.13
N ALA A 29 -8.94 13.21 -1.59
CA ALA A 29 -10.22 13.05 -2.26
C ALA A 29 -11.30 12.76 -1.22
N ILE A 30 -12.45 13.44 -1.32
CA ILE A 30 -13.62 13.23 -0.48
C ILE A 30 -14.71 12.65 -1.36
N GLN A 31 -15.24 11.47 -1.00
CA GLN A 31 -16.41 10.86 -1.63
C GLN A 31 -17.40 10.51 -0.51
N ASP A 32 -18.54 11.20 -0.44
CA ASP A 32 -19.64 10.92 0.50
C ASP A 32 -19.24 10.53 1.93
N GLY A 33 -18.34 11.32 2.54
CA GLY A 33 -17.84 11.12 3.91
C GLY A 33 -16.59 10.23 4.04
N LEU A 34 -16.30 9.42 3.02
CA LEU A 34 -15.04 8.68 2.89
C LEU A 34 -13.94 9.62 2.40
N GLN A 35 -12.80 9.63 3.09
CA GLN A 35 -11.64 10.45 2.73
C GLN A 35 -10.47 9.55 2.34
N VAL A 36 -9.86 9.83 1.19
CA VAL A 36 -8.67 9.14 0.68
C VAL A 36 -7.50 10.11 0.67
N LYS A 37 -6.50 9.85 1.51
CA LYS A 37 -5.27 10.66 1.62
C LYS A 37 -4.08 9.85 1.09
N PRO A 38 -3.48 10.20 -0.06
CA PRO A 38 -2.28 9.52 -0.54
C PRO A 38 -1.10 9.70 0.43
N ILE A 39 -0.28 8.66 0.55
CA ILE A 39 0.86 8.63 1.51
C ILE A 39 2.17 8.94 0.79
N ALA A 40 2.38 8.38 -0.39
CA ALA A 40 3.59 8.56 -1.18
C ALA A 40 3.27 8.81 -2.66
N GLY A 41 4.29 9.19 -3.42
CA GLY A 41 4.17 9.54 -4.84
C GLY A 41 3.68 8.38 -5.71
N SER A 42 4.22 7.19 -5.48
CA SER A 42 4.04 6.05 -6.39
C SER A 42 2.92 5.10 -5.99
N LEU A 43 2.62 4.97 -4.69
CA LEU A 43 1.61 4.07 -4.14
C LEU A 43 1.25 4.46 -2.71
N GLY A 44 0.14 3.92 -2.20
CA GLY A 44 -0.29 4.08 -0.82
C GLY A 44 -1.31 5.19 -0.62
N ALA A 45 -2.41 4.86 0.06
CA ALA A 45 -3.35 5.83 0.59
C ALA A 45 -3.93 5.40 1.93
N GLN A 46 -4.18 6.35 2.82
CA GLN A 46 -4.97 6.14 4.02
C GLN A 46 -6.43 6.48 3.72
N ILE A 47 -7.34 5.59 4.11
CA ILE A 47 -8.79 5.82 4.02
C ILE A 47 -9.34 6.06 5.44
N THR A 48 -10.21 7.05 5.58
CA THR A 48 -10.92 7.38 6.83
C THR A 48 -12.38 7.73 6.56
N GLY A 49 -13.22 7.80 7.60
CA GLY A 49 -14.65 8.11 7.46
C GLY A 49 -15.54 6.89 7.17
N ILE A 50 -15.02 5.68 7.45
CA ILE A 50 -15.74 4.42 7.33
C ILE A 50 -15.71 3.67 8.65
N ASP A 51 -16.70 2.82 8.89
CA ASP A 51 -16.71 1.82 9.97
C ASP A 51 -16.72 0.42 9.36
N LEU A 52 -15.67 -0.37 9.59
CA LEU A 52 -15.53 -1.69 8.99
C LEU A 52 -16.52 -2.72 9.57
N ARG A 53 -17.09 -2.45 10.74
CA ARG A 53 -18.08 -3.32 11.40
C ARG A 53 -19.44 -3.27 10.70
N SER A 54 -19.72 -2.18 9.99
CA SER A 54 -21.01 -1.90 9.35
C SER A 54 -20.83 -1.23 7.98
N ILE A 55 -19.80 -1.63 7.24
CA ILE A 55 -19.49 -1.02 5.95
C ILE A 55 -20.60 -1.29 4.93
N THR A 56 -21.02 -0.26 4.20
CA THR A 56 -22.03 -0.40 3.16
C THR A 56 -21.43 -0.95 1.86
N GLU A 57 -22.26 -1.49 0.97
CA GLU A 57 -21.83 -1.92 -0.36
C GLU A 57 -21.22 -0.74 -1.17
N LYS A 58 -21.79 0.46 -1.02
CA LYS A 58 -21.28 1.67 -1.67
C LYS A 58 -19.87 2.00 -1.19
N GLN A 59 -19.66 2.07 0.13
CA GLN A 59 -18.33 2.30 0.70
C GLN A 59 -17.34 1.20 0.31
N THR A 60 -17.79 -0.05 0.23
CA THR A 60 -16.96 -1.18 -0.22
C THR A 60 -16.46 -0.98 -1.65
N ARG A 61 -17.33 -0.51 -2.57
CA ARG A 61 -16.91 -0.16 -3.94
C ARG A 61 -15.92 0.99 -3.97
N GLU A 62 -16.14 2.05 -3.19
CA GLU A 62 -15.24 3.20 -3.09
C GLU A 62 -13.86 2.80 -2.53
N VAL A 63 -13.84 1.95 -1.49
CA VAL A 63 -12.60 1.37 -0.95
C VAL A 63 -11.86 0.57 -2.01
N ARG A 64 -12.59 -0.23 -2.82
CA ARG A 64 -12.00 -1.00 -3.92
C ARG A 64 -11.43 -0.09 -5.01
N GLU A 65 -12.12 0.96 -5.41
CA GLU A 65 -11.63 1.94 -6.38
C GLU A 65 -10.35 2.63 -5.89
N ALA A 66 -10.34 3.07 -4.63
CA ALA A 66 -9.16 3.66 -3.99
C ALA A 66 -8.00 2.65 -3.94
N TRP A 67 -8.28 1.38 -3.60
CA TRP A 67 -7.27 0.33 -3.60
C TRP A 67 -6.65 0.11 -4.98
N LEU A 68 -7.45 -0.05 -6.03
CA LEU A 68 -6.94 -0.26 -7.39
C LEU A 68 -6.09 0.91 -7.91
N LYS A 69 -6.47 2.14 -7.54
CA LYS A 69 -5.73 3.37 -7.86
C LYS A 69 -4.40 3.47 -7.09
N HIS A 70 -4.42 3.21 -5.79
CA HIS A 70 -3.28 3.46 -4.89
C HIS A 70 -2.42 2.22 -4.60
N LYS A 71 -2.81 1.04 -5.11
CA LYS A 71 -2.12 -0.27 -4.99
C LYS A 71 -2.08 -0.86 -3.59
N VAL A 72 -1.90 -0.03 -2.57
CA VAL A 72 -1.99 -0.40 -1.14
C VAL A 72 -2.80 0.66 -0.41
N ILE A 73 -3.67 0.23 0.50
CA ILE A 73 -4.49 1.12 1.32
C ILE A 73 -4.36 0.78 2.80
N PHE A 74 -4.55 1.80 3.65
CA PHE A 74 -4.49 1.68 5.10
C PHE A 74 -5.81 2.12 5.73
N LEU A 75 -6.41 1.22 6.51
CA LEU A 75 -7.64 1.44 7.28
C LEU A 75 -7.26 1.43 8.75
N ARG A 76 -7.09 2.62 9.35
CA ARG A 76 -6.53 2.75 10.71
C ARG A 76 -7.64 2.97 11.74
N ARG A 77 -7.35 2.57 12.99
CA ARG A 77 -8.21 2.78 14.18
C ARG A 77 -9.51 1.98 14.13
N HIS A 78 -9.39 0.70 13.79
CA HIS A 78 -10.46 -0.27 13.93
C HIS A 78 -9.97 -1.39 14.84
N GLU A 79 -10.58 -1.52 16.01
CA GLU A 79 -10.46 -2.72 16.83
C GLU A 79 -11.54 -3.68 16.34
N LEU A 80 -11.10 -4.75 15.68
CA LEU A 80 -11.99 -5.78 15.13
C LEU A 80 -11.71 -7.09 15.84
N ASP A 81 -12.78 -7.77 16.26
CA ASP A 81 -12.65 -9.19 16.59
C ASP A 81 -12.43 -10.02 15.31
N PRO A 82 -11.98 -11.28 15.41
CA PRO A 82 -11.71 -12.10 14.22
C PRO A 82 -12.93 -12.29 13.30
N GLY A 83 -14.15 -12.36 13.85
CA GLY A 83 -15.37 -12.48 13.06
C GLY A 83 -15.66 -11.20 12.28
N GLN A 84 -15.50 -10.03 12.90
CA GLN A 84 -15.61 -8.74 12.23
C GLN A 84 -14.55 -8.55 11.13
N TYR A 85 -13.31 -8.99 11.38
CA TYR A 85 -12.24 -8.97 10.39
C TYR A 85 -12.60 -9.83 9.16
N LEU A 86 -13.09 -11.05 9.40
CA LEU A 86 -13.51 -11.97 8.33
C LEU A 86 -14.73 -11.46 7.56
N ASN A 87 -15.70 -10.86 8.26
CA ASN A 87 -16.87 -10.24 7.63
C ASN A 87 -16.47 -9.10 6.69
N PHE A 88 -15.53 -8.25 7.11
CA PHE A 88 -14.98 -7.21 6.25
C PHE A 88 -14.22 -7.81 5.06
N ALA A 89 -13.36 -8.81 5.27
CA ALA A 89 -12.64 -9.47 4.18
C ALA A 89 -13.60 -10.01 3.10
N ARG A 90 -14.74 -10.57 3.53
CA ARG A 90 -15.80 -11.10 2.65
C ARG A 90 -16.50 -10.04 1.81
N THR A 91 -16.53 -8.77 2.23
CA THR A 91 -17.10 -7.70 1.38
C THR A 91 -16.16 -7.34 0.23
N ILE A 92 -14.85 -7.56 0.39
CA ILE A 92 -13.84 -7.27 -0.64
C ILE A 92 -13.69 -8.45 -1.62
N GLY A 93 -13.78 -9.68 -1.13
CA GLY A 93 -13.64 -10.89 -1.94
C GLY A 93 -13.76 -12.17 -1.12
N LYS A 94 -13.54 -13.33 -1.74
CA LYS A 94 -13.55 -14.63 -1.04
C LYS A 94 -12.20 -14.85 -0.34
N PRO A 95 -12.15 -14.99 1.00
CA PRO A 95 -10.94 -15.40 1.70
C PRO A 95 -10.46 -16.77 1.18
N SER A 96 -9.15 -16.91 1.01
CA SER A 96 -8.51 -18.16 0.61
C SER A 96 -7.55 -18.59 1.71
N PRO A 97 -7.68 -19.82 2.25
CA PRO A 97 -6.74 -20.31 3.25
C PRO A 97 -5.35 -20.47 2.64
N TYR A 98 -4.32 -20.17 3.43
CA TYR A 98 -2.94 -20.29 2.99
C TYR A 98 -2.39 -21.70 3.30
N PRO A 99 -1.93 -22.47 2.31
CA PRO A 99 -1.61 -23.89 2.53
C PRO A 99 -0.53 -24.16 3.59
N MET A 100 0.41 -23.22 3.77
CA MET A 100 1.58 -23.43 4.63
C MET A 100 1.40 -22.92 6.06
N VAL A 101 0.35 -22.15 6.34
CA VAL A 101 0.12 -21.55 7.67
C VAL A 101 -1.33 -21.77 8.06
N PRO A 102 -1.61 -22.55 9.11
CA PRO A 102 -2.97 -22.81 9.54
C PRO A 102 -3.63 -21.52 10.04
N GLY A 103 -4.95 -21.45 9.87
CA GLY A 103 -5.74 -20.40 10.49
C GLY A 103 -5.77 -20.51 12.02
N ILE A 104 -6.26 -19.46 12.67
CA ILE A 104 -6.45 -19.44 14.12
C ILE A 104 -7.65 -20.30 14.56
N GLU A 105 -7.71 -20.60 15.86
CA GLU A 105 -8.82 -21.35 16.45
C GLU A 105 -10.17 -20.67 16.18
N GLY A 106 -11.14 -21.45 15.69
CA GLY A 106 -12.46 -20.96 15.30
C GLY A 106 -12.52 -20.20 13.95
N TYR A 107 -11.39 -19.80 13.38
CA TYR A 107 -11.32 -19.02 12.14
C TYR A 107 -10.22 -19.56 11.19
N PRO A 108 -10.48 -20.66 10.47
CA PRO A 108 -9.49 -21.31 9.60
C PRO A 108 -9.02 -20.43 8.43
N ASP A 109 -9.81 -19.43 8.04
CA ASP A 109 -9.48 -18.48 6.97
C ASP A 109 -8.59 -17.31 7.45
N ILE A 110 -8.28 -17.21 8.74
CA ILE A 110 -7.47 -16.14 9.31
C ILE A 110 -6.09 -16.67 9.67
N THR A 111 -5.12 -16.42 8.79
CA THR A 111 -3.72 -16.78 8.99
C THR A 111 -3.05 -15.87 10.03
N HIS A 112 -2.39 -16.47 11.03
CA HIS A 112 -1.63 -15.71 12.03
C HIS A 112 -0.18 -15.49 11.57
N VAL A 113 0.18 -14.24 11.27
CA VAL A 113 1.56 -13.84 11.00
C VAL A 113 2.21 -13.38 12.31
N LEU A 114 2.70 -14.33 13.09
CA LEU A 114 3.34 -14.08 14.40
C LEU A 114 4.87 -14.13 14.27
N LYS A 115 5.55 -13.17 14.91
CA LYS A 115 6.98 -13.27 15.20
C LYS A 115 7.19 -13.24 16.71
N ARG A 116 7.74 -14.32 17.29
CA ARG A 116 8.06 -14.41 18.73
C ARG A 116 9.44 -13.83 19.02
N GLU A 117 9.67 -13.48 20.27
CA GLU A 117 10.92 -12.85 20.74
C GLU A 117 12.18 -13.65 20.39
N HIS A 118 12.13 -14.98 20.52
CA HIS A 118 13.26 -15.86 20.24
C HIS A 118 13.45 -16.19 18.75
N GLU A 119 12.51 -15.79 17.88
CA GLU A 119 12.59 -16.09 16.45
C GLU A 119 13.54 -15.11 15.74
N THR A 120 14.60 -15.65 15.15
CA THR A 120 15.65 -14.86 14.47
C THR A 120 15.31 -14.51 13.02
N THR A 121 14.31 -15.17 12.45
CA THR A 121 13.84 -14.96 11.07
C THR A 121 12.40 -14.46 11.09
N ASN A 122 12.01 -13.63 10.12
CA ASN A 122 10.63 -13.16 9.99
C ASN A 122 9.92 -13.77 8.77
N PHE A 123 8.61 -13.96 8.91
CA PHE A 123 7.73 -14.28 7.79
C PHE A 123 7.73 -13.11 6.78
N GLY A 124 7.93 -13.42 5.50
CA GLY A 124 7.95 -12.41 4.44
C GLY A 124 9.16 -11.46 4.44
N GLY A 125 10.32 -11.86 4.98
CA GLY A 125 11.49 -10.97 5.13
C GLY A 125 12.25 -10.59 3.85
N ILE A 126 11.90 -11.19 2.71
CA ILE A 126 12.48 -10.88 1.40
C ILE A 126 11.42 -10.13 0.58
N TRP A 127 11.80 -9.27 -0.38
CA TRP A 127 10.84 -8.68 -1.31
C TRP A 127 10.15 -9.75 -2.16
N HIS A 128 8.82 -9.83 -2.05
CA HIS A 128 8.01 -10.82 -2.75
C HIS A 128 6.58 -10.29 -2.97
N SER A 129 5.79 -11.06 -3.71
CA SER A 129 4.33 -11.01 -3.70
C SER A 129 3.85 -12.35 -3.17
N ASP A 130 2.84 -12.34 -2.31
CA ASP A 130 2.19 -13.56 -1.87
C ASP A 130 1.54 -14.28 -3.06
N THR A 131 1.58 -15.60 -3.03
CA THR A 131 0.88 -16.49 -3.96
C THR A 131 -0.32 -17.09 -3.25
N VAL A 132 -1.49 -17.05 -3.90
CA VAL A 132 -2.66 -17.89 -3.57
C VAL A 132 -2.93 -18.84 -4.73
#